data_AF-R6HZN7-F1
#
_entry.id   AF-R6HZN7-F1
#
_cell.length_a   1.000
_cell.length_b   1.000
_cell.length_c   1.000
_cell.angle_alpha   90.00
_cell.angle_beta   90.00
_cell.angle_gamma   90.00
#
_symmetry.space_group_name_H-M   'P 1'
#
loop_
_entity.id
_entity.type
_entity.pdbx_description
1 polymer ?
#
loop_
_entity_poly.entity_id
_entity_poly.type
_entity_poly.pdbx_seq_one_letter_code
_entity_poly.pdbx_strand_id
1 'polypeptide(L)'
;MAVTPWGDLYPCHQFVGEEAYCLGNIWDGVTNHALREEFRSCNAYARPECAQCWAQLYCSGGCAANAYHATGSIRGVYEPGCQLFRKRIECAIMMKVAQALEEQL
;
A
#
# COMPACT_ATOMS: atom_id res chain seq x y z
N MET A 1 -5.55 -0.73 -9.95
CA MET A 1 -5.14 -1.07 -11.31
C MET A 1 -4.96 0.20 -12.11
N ALA A 2 -3.88 0.30 -12.88
CA ALA A 2 -3.64 1.35 -13.86
C ALA A 2 -3.69 0.75 -15.27
N VAL A 3 -4.06 1.57 -16.24
CA VAL A 3 -4.10 1.20 -17.66
C VAL A 3 -3.25 2.19 -18.43
N THR A 4 -2.27 1.72 -19.19
CA THR A 4 -1.44 2.59 -20.03
C THR A 4 -2.22 3.01 -21.29
N PRO A 5 -1.83 4.10 -21.96
CA PRO A 5 -2.40 4.45 -23.26
C PRO A 5 -2.31 3.34 -24.31
N TRP A 6 -1.35 2.41 -24.18
CA TRP A 6 -1.17 1.28 -25.09
C TRP A 6 -1.94 0.03 -24.65
N GLY A 7 -2.80 0.17 -23.64
CA GLY A 7 -3.67 -0.91 -23.16
C GLY A 7 -3.05 -1.84 -22.12
N ASP A 8 -1.83 -1.61 -21.65
CA ASP A 8 -1.19 -2.47 -20.65
C ASP A 8 -1.81 -2.28 -19.26
N LEU A 9 -1.94 -3.37 -18.51
CA LEU A 9 -2.50 -3.39 -17.17
C LEU A 9 -1.39 -3.47 -16.12
N TYR A 10 -1.43 -2.57 -15.14
CA TYR A 10 -0.49 -2.54 -14.01
C TYR A 10 -1.20 -2.52 -12.65
N PRO A 11 -0.57 -2.99 -11.56
CA PRO A 11 -1.16 -2.99 -10.22
C PRO A 11 -1.60 -1.57 -9.77
N CYS A 12 -0.72 -0.59 -9.96
CA CYS A 12 -1.01 0.83 -9.75
C CYS A 12 -0.15 1.70 -10.69
N HIS A 13 -0.38 3.00 -10.69
CA HIS A 13 0.31 3.93 -11.57
C HIS A 13 1.82 4.03 -11.30
N GLN A 14 2.29 3.72 -10.08
CA GLN A 14 3.71 3.78 -9.74
C GLN A 14 4.52 2.60 -10.31
N PHE A 15 3.87 1.56 -10.82
CA PHE A 15 4.52 0.44 -11.50
C PHE A 15 4.52 0.59 -13.02
N VAL A 16 3.90 1.63 -13.59
CA VAL A 16 3.90 1.82 -15.04
C VAL A 16 5.32 2.04 -15.54
N GLY A 17 5.75 1.20 -16.48
CA GLY A 17 7.12 1.18 -17.01
C GLY A 17 8.03 0.12 -16.37
N GLU A 18 7.59 -0.52 -15.28
CA GLU A 18 8.29 -1.66 -14.69
C GLU A 18 7.80 -2.95 -15.36
N GLU A 19 8.43 -3.38 -16.45
CA GLU A 19 7.94 -4.52 -17.27
C GLU A 19 7.67 -5.80 -16.45
N ALA A 20 8.47 -6.06 -15.42
CA ALA A 20 8.30 -7.18 -14.49
C ALA A 20 6.94 -7.18 -13.75
N TYR A 21 6.28 -6.02 -13.72
CA TYR A 21 5.02 -5.77 -13.04
C TYR A 21 3.82 -5.61 -13.98
N CYS A 22 3.98 -5.87 -15.28
CA CYS A 22 2.87 -5.90 -16.23
C CYS A 22 1.96 -7.11 -15.96
N LEU A 23 0.66 -6.85 -15.83
CA LEU A 23 -0.37 -7.86 -15.55
C LEU A 23 -0.99 -8.48 -16.81
N GLY A 24 -0.85 -7.83 -17.96
CA GLY A 24 -1.53 -8.17 -19.21
C GLY A 24 -1.98 -6.91 -19.95
N ASN A 25 -3.04 -7.00 -20.75
CA ASN A 25 -3.55 -5.88 -21.54
C ASN A 25 -5.09 -5.87 -21.59
N ILE A 26 -5.70 -4.80 -22.10
CA ILE A 26 -7.17 -4.66 -22.15
C ILE A 26 -7.86 -5.58 -23.18
N TRP A 27 -7.12 -6.15 -24.13
CA TRP A 27 -7.67 -7.01 -25.17
C TRP A 27 -7.74 -8.47 -24.71
N ASP A 28 -6.68 -8.97 -24.06
CA ASP A 28 -6.56 -10.34 -23.54
C ASP A 28 -6.92 -10.45 -22.05
N GLY A 29 -7.05 -9.32 -21.36
CA GLY A 29 -7.27 -9.24 -19.92
C GLY A 29 -5.99 -9.44 -19.10
N VAL A 30 -6.17 -9.77 -17.82
CA VAL A 30 -5.05 -10.12 -16.94
C VAL A 30 -4.55 -11.51 -17.29
N THR A 31 -3.32 -11.61 -17.77
CA THR A 31 -2.64 -12.87 -18.15
C THR A 31 -1.62 -13.30 -17.10
N ASN A 32 -1.02 -12.36 -16.37
CA ASN A 32 -0.07 -12.64 -15.30
C ASN A 32 -0.79 -12.87 -13.96
N HIS A 33 -1.47 -14.02 -13.85
CA HIS A 33 -2.23 -14.38 -12.65
C HIS A 33 -1.35 -14.60 -11.41
N ALA A 34 -0.12 -15.08 -11.58
CA ALA A 34 0.81 -15.29 -10.47
C ALA A 34 1.16 -13.95 -9.79
N LEU A 35 1.50 -12.93 -10.57
CA LEU A 35 1.77 -11.59 -10.06
C LEU A 35 0.51 -10.98 -9.42
N ARG A 36 -0.67 -11.15 -10.05
CA ARG A 36 -1.93 -10.69 -9.47
C ARG A 36 -2.16 -11.27 -8.07
N GLU A 37 -1.99 -12.58 -7.89
CA GLU A 37 -2.17 -13.22 -6.59
C GLU A 37 -1.07 -12.81 -5.60
N GLU A 38 0.16 -12.57 -6.08
CA GLU A 38 1.21 -12.01 -5.23
C GLU A 38 0.82 -10.64 -4.66
N PHE A 39 0.39 -9.69 -5.50
CA PHE A 39 -0.10 -8.39 -5.04
C PHE A 39 -1.28 -8.50 -4.08
N ARG A 40 -2.21 -9.41 -4.37
CA ARG A 40 -3.37 -9.66 -3.50
C ARG A 40 -2.94 -10.11 -2.09
N SER A 41 -1.85 -10.86 -2.01
CA SER A 41 -1.29 -11.32 -0.73
C SER A 41 -0.54 -10.22 0.03
N CYS A 42 -0.17 -9.11 -0.61
CA CYS A 42 0.55 -8.00 0.02
C CYS A 42 -0.39 -7.12 0.86
N ASN A 43 -0.64 -7.52 2.11
CA ASN A 43 -1.47 -6.80 3.06
C ASN A 43 -0.87 -6.80 4.48
N ALA A 44 -1.47 -6.05 5.40
CA ALA A 44 -1.01 -5.93 6.79
C ALA A 44 -0.83 -7.28 7.51
N TYR A 45 -1.64 -8.29 7.20
CA TYR A 45 -1.56 -9.60 7.84
C TYR A 45 -0.43 -10.49 7.30
N ALA A 46 0.04 -10.21 6.08
CA ALA A 46 1.10 -11.00 5.45
C ALA A 46 2.51 -10.46 5.76
N ARG A 47 2.64 -9.22 6.24
CA ARG A 47 3.93 -8.59 6.54
C ARG A 47 4.32 -8.81 8.01
N PRO A 48 5.45 -9.48 8.32
CA PRO A 48 5.88 -9.73 9.70
C PRO A 48 6.00 -8.44 10.54
N GLU A 49 6.46 -7.35 9.94
CA GLU A 49 6.65 -6.04 10.59
C GLU A 49 5.32 -5.40 11.00
N CYS A 50 4.22 -5.79 10.35
CA CYS A 50 2.89 -5.27 10.64
C CYS A 50 2.19 -6.05 11.77
N ALA A 51 2.59 -7.30 12.05
CA ALA A 51 1.92 -8.18 13.00
C ALA A 51 1.80 -7.60 14.42
N GLN A 52 2.80 -6.81 14.85
CA GLN A 52 2.83 -6.15 16.16
C GLN A 52 2.62 -4.63 16.09
N CYS A 53 2.27 -4.10 14.92
CA CYS A 53 2.09 -2.66 14.73
C CYS A 53 0.70 -2.22 15.22
N TRP A 54 0.66 -1.30 16.20
CA TRP A 54 -0.59 -0.74 16.72
C TRP A 54 -1.40 -0.02 15.63
N ALA A 55 -0.74 0.50 14.59
CA ALA A 55 -1.37 1.24 13.51
C ALA A 55 -1.79 0.38 12.31
N GLN A 56 -1.66 -0.95 12.37
CA GLN A 56 -1.87 -1.84 11.21
C GLN A 56 -3.26 -1.67 10.57
N LEU A 57 -4.31 -1.48 11.39
CA LEU A 57 -5.68 -1.27 10.91
C LEU A 57 -5.96 0.16 10.46
N TYR A 58 -5.10 1.11 10.81
CA TYR A 58 -5.15 2.46 10.27
C TYR A 58 -4.43 2.56 8.92
N CYS A 59 -3.30 1.87 8.75
CA CYS A 59 -2.44 1.99 7.56
C CYS A 59 -2.69 0.93 6.48
N SER A 60 -3.40 -0.16 6.81
CA SER A 60 -3.67 -1.30 5.91
C SER A 60 -2.43 -2.01 5.33
N GLY A 61 -1.24 -1.81 5.91
CA GLY A 61 0.00 -2.47 5.47
C GLY A 61 0.86 -1.66 4.49
N GLY A 62 0.54 -0.37 4.28
CA GLY A 62 1.39 0.59 3.57
C GLY A 62 1.36 0.47 2.04
N CYS A 63 2.27 1.19 1.37
CA CYS A 63 2.35 1.27 -0.09
C CYS A 63 3.32 0.22 -0.66
N ALA A 64 2.82 -0.67 -1.53
CA ALA A 64 3.63 -1.69 -2.18
C ALA A 64 4.72 -1.12 -3.12
N ALA A 65 4.46 0.00 -3.80
CA ALA A 65 5.43 0.65 -4.67
C ALA A 65 6.59 1.27 -3.88
N ASN A 66 6.30 1.95 -2.76
CA ASN A 66 7.37 2.43 -1.87
C ASN A 66 8.20 1.27 -1.30
N ALA A 67 7.55 0.17 -0.91
CA ALA A 67 8.25 -1.03 -0.45
C ALA A 67 9.18 -1.58 -1.54
N TYR A 68 8.70 -1.69 -2.78
CA TYR A 68 9.48 -2.14 -3.92
C TYR A 68 10.68 -1.22 -4.19
N HIS A 69 10.48 0.10 -4.33
CA HIS A 69 11.59 1.02 -4.63
C HIS A 69 12.60 1.16 -3.48
N ALA A 70 12.20 0.88 -2.23
CA ALA A 70 13.10 0.93 -1.09
C ALA A 70 13.84 -0.39 -0.81
N THR A 71 13.23 -1.54 -1.11
CA THR A 71 13.72 -2.86 -0.68
C THR A 71 13.94 -3.85 -1.83
N GLY A 72 13.50 -3.52 -3.04
CA GLY A 72 13.45 -4.45 -4.18
C GLY A 72 12.29 -5.45 -4.12
N SER A 73 11.43 -5.40 -3.10
CA SER A 73 10.31 -6.33 -2.94
C SER A 73 9.00 -5.64 -2.56
N ILE A 74 7.91 -6.00 -3.25
CA ILE A 74 6.54 -5.59 -2.87
C ILE A 74 6.08 -6.18 -1.52
N ARG A 75 6.79 -7.20 -1.01
CA ARG A 75 6.55 -7.84 0.29
C ARG A 75 7.24 -7.13 1.46
N GLY A 76 8.17 -6.21 1.18
CA GLY A 76 8.85 -5.42 2.22
C GLY A 76 7.98 -4.30 2.80
N VAL A 77 8.58 -3.52 3.69
CA VAL A 77 8.02 -2.27 4.21
C VAL A 77 8.97 -1.11 3.95
N TYR A 78 8.43 0.09 3.82
CA TYR A 78 9.21 1.32 3.80
C TYR A 78 9.17 1.97 5.19
N GLU A 79 10.16 1.65 6.03
CA GLU A 79 10.16 2.01 7.47
C GLU A 79 10.02 3.53 7.74
N PRO A 80 10.71 4.44 7.03
CA PRO A 80 10.47 5.87 7.21
C PRO A 80 9.02 6.28 6.95
N GLY A 81 8.36 5.64 5.96
CA GLY A 81 6.94 5.82 5.69
C GLY A 81 6.05 5.30 6.81
N CYS A 82 6.40 4.16 7.42
CA CYS A 82 5.70 3.61 8.58
C CYS A 82 5.78 4.55 9.78
N GLN A 83 6.95 5.13 10.07
CA GLN A 83 7.14 6.10 11.16
C GLN A 83 6.30 7.36 10.94
N LEU A 84 6.36 7.94 9.75
CA LEU A 84 5.57 9.12 9.40
C LEU A 84 4.07 8.85 9.51
N PHE A 85 3.61 7.69 9.05
CA PHE A 85 2.20 7.32 9.15
C PHE A 85 1.74 7.16 10.61
N ARG A 86 2.50 6.44 11.44
CA ARG A 86 2.20 6.31 12.88
C ARG A 86 2.06 7.69 13.53
N LYS A 87 2.98 8.62 13.24
CA LYS A 87 2.89 9.98 13.78
C LYS A 87 1.67 10.75 13.31
N ARG A 88 1.30 10.63 12.03
CA ARG A 88 0.07 11.25 11.50
C ARG A 88 -1.18 10.74 12.20
N ILE A 89 -1.24 9.44 12.52
CA ILE A 89 -2.38 8.86 13.24
C ILE A 89 -2.40 9.29 14.70
N GLU A 90 -1.26 9.35 15.40
CA GLU A 90 -1.19 9.92 16.75
C GLU A 90 -1.79 11.34 16.78
N CYS A 91 -1.37 12.20 15.84
CA CYS A 91 -1.89 13.55 15.73
C CYS A 91 -3.40 13.58 15.43
N ALA A 92 -3.87 12.72 14.51
CA ALA A 92 -5.29 12.66 14.16
C ALA A 92 -6.17 12.20 15.34
N ILE A 93 -5.73 11.21 16.11
CA ILE A 93 -6.41 10.77 17.33
C ILE A 93 -6.48 11.92 18.33
N MET A 94 -5.37 12.63 18.56
CA MET A 94 -5.35 13.76 19.49
C MET A 94 -6.29 14.89 19.06
N MET A 95 -6.34 15.22 17.76
CA MET A 95 -7.30 16.20 17.24
C MET A 95 -8.75 15.79 17.51
N LYS A 96 -9.08 14.50 17.41
CA LYS A 96 -10.42 13.99 17.75
C LYS A 96 -10.73 14.03 19.24
N VAL A 97 -9.74 13.78 20.09
CA VAL A 97 -9.89 13.95 21.54
C VAL A 97 -10.15 15.41 21.89
N ALA A 98 -9.39 16.36 21.31
CA ALA A 98 -9.59 17.79 21.56
C ALA A 98 -11.00 18.25 21.14
N GLN A 99 -11.46 17.85 19.95
CA GLN A 99 -12.81 18.16 19.47
C GLN A 99 -13.90 17.62 20.42
N ALA A 100 -13.77 16.38 20.88
CA ALA A 100 -14.75 15.76 21.77
C ALA A 100 -14.78 16.41 23.16
N LEU A 101 -13.67 16.98 23.63
CA LEU A 101 -13.63 17.72 24.90
C LEU A 101 -14.26 19.11 24.77
N GLU A 102 -14.08 19.79 23.64
CA GLU A 102 -14.72 21.08 23.36
C GLU A 102 -16.25 20.93 23.25
N GLU A 103 -16.75 19.86 22.64
CA GLU A 103 -18.19 19.58 22.52
C GLU A 103 -18.88 19.29 23.88
N GLN A 104 -18.11 19.01 24.93
CA GLN A 104 -18.61 18.71 26.28
C GLN A 104 -18.63 19.93 27.22
N LEU A 105 -18.10 21.08 26.77
CA LEU A 105 -18.07 22.35 27.50
C LEU A 105 -19.25 23.26 27.08
#